data_AF-A0A498HN47-F1
#
_entry.id   AF-A0A498HN47-F1
#
_cell.length_a   1.000
_cell.length_b   1.000
_cell.length_c   1.000
_cell.angle_alpha   90.00
_cell.angle_beta   90.00
_cell.angle_gamma   90.00
#
_symmetry.space_group_name_H-M   'P 1'
#
loop_
_entity.id
_entity.type
_entity.pdbx_description
1 polymer ?
#
loop_
_entity_poly.entity_id
_entity_poly.type
_entity_poly.pdbx_seq_one_letter_code
_entity_poly.pdbx_strand_id
1 'polypeptide(L)' 'MRSDIKINDPNPQWVVETMPQARVMRDMLLLPDGTVVIINGASFGSAGWELRQNPVLEPLVYRPDKAV' A
#
# COMPACT_ATOMS: atom_id res chain seq x y z
N MET A 1 -4.77 -1.64 3.39
CA MET A 1 -3.40 -1.92 2.94
C MET A 1 -2.95 -3.18 3.63
N ARG A 2 -2.55 -4.19 2.86
CA ARG A 2 -2.17 -5.50 3.41
C ARG A 2 -0.78 -5.32 4.04
N SER A 3 -0.54 -5.30 5.35
CA SER A 3 -1.04 -6.06 6.49
C SER A 3 0.03 -7.05 6.93
N ASP A 4 0.75 -6.69 7.99
CA ASP A 4 1.91 -7.44 8.49
C ASP A 4 1.52 -8.89 8.81
N ILE A 5 2.38 -9.82 8.41
CA ILE A 5 2.24 -11.25 8.69
C ILE A 5 3.62 -11.81 9.05
N LYS A 6 3.72 -12.36 10.25
CA LYS A 6 4.93 -13.04 10.71
C LYS A 6 4.87 -14.50 10.30
N ILE A 7 5.50 -14.83 9.18
CA ILE A 7 5.45 -16.18 8.57
C ILE A 7 5.99 -17.27 9.52
N ASN A 8 6.89 -16.90 10.44
CA ASN A 8 7.49 -17.82 11.41
C ASN A 8 6.70 -17.96 12.72
N ASP A 9 5.58 -17.25 12.88
CA ASP A 9 4.70 -17.42 14.04
C ASP A 9 3.96 -18.78 13.94
N PRO A 10 3.92 -19.61 15.00
CA PRO A 10 3.13 -20.85 15.00
C PRO A 10 1.63 -20.65 14.71
N ASN A 11 1.09 -19.45 14.91
CA ASN A 11 -0.28 -19.07 14.60
C ASN A 11 -0.34 -17.69 13.91
N PRO A 12 0.07 -17.59 12.63
CA PRO A 12 0.25 -16.32 11.94
C PRO A 12 -1.09 -15.59 11.76
N GLN A 13 -1.13 -14.32 12.16
CA GLN A 13 -2.29 -13.43 11.99
C GLN A 13 -1.99 -12.35 10.96
N TRP A 14 -3.03 -11.93 10.25
CA TRP A 14 -2.98 -10.78 9.35
C TRP A 14 -3.40 -9.53 10.12
N VAL A 15 -2.56 -8.48 10.13
CA VAL A 15 -2.90 -7.18 10.74
C VAL A 15 -3.35 -6.22 9.64
N VAL A 16 -4.62 -5.92 9.46
CA VAL A 16 -5.07 -5.10 8.30
C VAL A 16 -5.25 -3.64 8.66
N GLU A 17 -4.62 -2.76 7.90
CA GLU A 17 -4.77 -1.30 8.05
C GLU A 17 -5.55 -0.68 6.91
N THR A 18 -6.11 0.52 7.13
CA THR A 18 -6.81 1.28 6.07
C THR A 18 -5.85 2.26 5.40
N MET A 19 -5.88 2.33 4.07
CA MET A 19 -5.13 3.37 3.36
C MET A 19 -5.73 4.74 3.66
N PRO A 20 -4.93 5.79 3.91
CA PRO A 20 -5.45 7.15 4.08
C PRO A 20 -6.09 7.69 2.79
N GLN A 21 -5.70 7.16 1.63
CA GLN A 21 -6.24 7.52 0.33
C GLN A 21 -6.41 6.27 -0.52
N ALA A 22 -7.59 6.10 -1.11
CA ALA A 22 -7.89 4.98 -2.01
C ALA A 22 -6.93 5.00 -3.21
N ARG A 23 -6.39 3.83 -3.55
CA ARG A 23 -5.44 3.65 -4.66
C ARG A 23 -5.59 2.26 -5.30
N VAL A 24 -5.88 2.25 -6.59
CA VAL A 24 -5.75 1.10 -7.49
C VAL A 24 -4.44 1.19 -8.26
N MET A 25 -3.85 0.04 -8.62
CA MET A 25 -2.64 -0.06 -9.48
C MET A 25 -1.45 0.81 -9.02
N ARG A 26 -1.27 0.94 -7.71
CA ARG A 26 -0.10 1.62 -7.14
C ARG A 26 1.12 0.71 -7.16
N ASP A 27 2.29 1.31 -7.16
CA ASP A 27 3.56 0.59 -6.97
C ASP A 27 4.07 0.81 -5.54
N MET A 28 4.84 -0.15 -5.04
CA MET A 28 5.40 -0.12 -3.69
C MET A 28 6.87 -0.52 -3.71
N LEU A 29 7.71 0.25 -3.02
CA LEU A 29 9.14 0.01 -2.91
C LEU A 29 9.56 0.03 -1.43
N LEU A 30 10.34 -0.98 -1.02
CA LEU A 30 10.97 -1.03 0.30
C LEU A 30 12.21 -0.14 0.29
N LEU A 31 12.31 0.75 1.28
CA LEU A 31 13.47 1.60 1.48
C LEU A 31 14.46 0.97 2.47
N PRO A 32 15.75 1.36 2.45
CA PRO A 32 16.77 0.80 3.34
C PRO A 32 16.48 0.95 4.84
N ASP A 33 15.66 1.93 5.22
CA ASP A 33 15.25 2.17 6.61
C ASP A 33 14.04 1.32 7.05
N GLY A 34 13.55 0.42 6.19
CA GLY A 34 12.40 -0.44 6.45
C GLY A 34 11.05 0.23 6.21
N THR A 35 11.01 1.50 5.81
CA THR A 35 9.77 2.15 5.37
C THR A 35 9.41 1.74 3.94
N VAL A 36 8.13 1.91 3.58
CA VAL A 36 7.63 1.56 2.25
C VAL A 36 7.10 2.81 1.57
N VAL A 37 7.67 3.17 0.42
CA VAL A 37 7.12 4.25 -0.41
C VAL A 37 6.11 3.67 -1.37
N ILE A 38 4.95 4.32 -1.47
CA ILE A 38 3.86 3.97 -2.36
C ILE A 38 3.66 5.12 -3.33
N ILE A 39 3.73 4.81 -4.61
CA ILE A 39 3.64 5.80 -5.70
C ILE A 39 2.63 5.34 -6.75
N ASN A 40 2.32 6.24 -7.68
CA ASN A 40 1.40 6.00 -8.78
C ASN A 40 -0.03 5.65 -8.32
N GLY A 41 -0.81 5.14 -9.27
CA GLY A 41 -2.18 4.68 -9.09
C GLY A 41 -3.24 5.76 -9.30
N ALA A 42 -4.47 5.35 -9.06
CA ALA A 42 -5.67 6.19 -9.18
C ALA A 42 -6.66 5.84 -8.06
N SER A 43 -7.55 6.73 -7.65
CA SER A 43 -8.49 6.42 -6.57
C SER A 43 -9.66 5.57 -7.04
N PHE A 44 -9.89 5.50 -8.35
CA PHE A 44 -10.95 4.70 -8.96
C PHE A 44 -10.53 4.16 -10.34
N GLY A 45 -11.19 3.08 -10.78
CA GLY A 45 -10.94 2.43 -12.06
C GLY A 45 -10.29 1.06 -11.92
N SER A 46 -9.74 0.55 -13.04
CA SER A 46 -9.16 -0.79 -13.14
C SER A 46 -7.91 -0.82 -14.02
N ALA A 47 -7.20 -1.95 -14.00
CA ALA A 47 -6.08 -2.20 -14.89
C ALA A 47 -6.52 -2.23 -16.34
N GLY A 48 -5.89 -1.38 -17.16
CA GLY A 48 -6.16 -1.26 -18.59
C GLY A 48 -5.86 0.15 -19.10
N TRP A 49 -5.66 0.26 -20.42
CA TRP A 49 -5.45 1.55 -21.07
C TRP A 49 -6.66 2.47 -20.86
N GLU A 50 -6.43 3.71 -20.41
CA GLU A 50 -7.47 4.73 -20.21
C GLU A 50 -8.60 4.39 -19.22
N LEU A 51 -8.50 3.29 -18.46
CA LEU A 51 -9.51 2.89 -17.46
C LEU A 51 -9.29 3.49 -16.07
N ARG A 52 -8.23 4.27 -15.87
CA ARG A 52 -7.96 4.97 -14.61
C ARG A 52 -8.84 6.21 -14.48
N GLN A 53 -9.34 6.48 -13.28
CA GLN A 53 -10.07 7.71 -12.95
C GLN A 53 -9.52 8.30 -11.66
N ASN A 54 -9.44 9.63 -11.60
CA ASN A 54 -8.91 10.37 -10.44
C ASN A 54 -7.47 9.91 -10.09
N PRO A 55 -6.46 10.26 -10.91
CA PRO A 55 -5.08 9.88 -10.65
C PRO A 55 -4.64 10.39 -9.27
N VAL A 56 -3.85 9.60 -8.57
CA VAL A 56 -3.32 10.01 -7.27
C VAL A 56 -1.87 10.43 -7.44
N LEU A 57 -1.61 11.73 -7.24
CA LEU A 57 -0.34 12.37 -7.60
C LEU A 57 0.61 12.51 -6.40
N GLU A 58 0.07 12.40 -5.19
CA GLU A 58 0.87 12.47 -3.97
C GLU A 58 1.50 11.10 -3.68
N PRO A 59 2.80 11.01 -3.35
CA PRO A 59 3.38 9.79 -2.81
C PRO A 59 2.94 9.57 -1.35
N LEU A 60 2.90 8.32 -0.91
CA LEU A 60 2.64 7.96 0.50
C LEU A 60 3.83 7.18 1.06
N VAL A 61 4.30 7.53 2.26
CA VAL A 61 5.28 6.74 3.01
C VAL A 61 4.57 5.98 4.11
N TYR A 62 4.58 4.65 4.01
CA TYR A 62 4.07 3.73 5.03
C TYR A 62 5.20 3.31 5.97
N ARG A 63 4.91 3.30 7.27
CA ARG A 63 5.86 3.01 8.35
C ARG A 63 5.36 1.79 9.14
N PRO A 64 5.78 0.56 8.78
CA PRO A 64 5.28 -0.66 9.41
C PRO A 64 5.52 -0.72 10.93
N ASP A 65 6.58 -0.08 11.42
CA ASP A 65 6.93 0.04 12.84
C ASP A 65 5.98 0.96 13.64
N LYS A 66 5.17 1.76 12.93
CA LYS A 66 4.17 2.68 13.48
C LYS A 66 2.76 2.40 12.96
N ALA A 67 2.53 1.16 12.53
CA ALA A 67 1.21 0.66 12.18
C ALA A 67 0.22 0.91 13.34
N VAL A 68 -1.00 1.37 13.01
CA VAL A 68 -2.10 1.67 13.96
C VAL A 68 -3.22 0.66 13.83
#